data_AF-A0AAU3FP24-F1
#
_entry.id   AF-A0AAU3FP24-F1
#
_cell.length_a   1.000
_cell.length_b   1.000
_cell.length_c   1.000
_cell.angle_alpha   90.00
_cell.angle_beta   90.00
_cell.angle_gamma   90.00
#
_symmetry.space_group_name_H-M   'P 1'
#
loop_
_entity.id
_entity.type
_entity.pdbx_description
1 polymer ?
#
loop_
_entity_poly.entity_id
_entity_poly.type
_entity_poly.pdbx_seq_one_letter_code
_entity_poly.pdbx_strand_id
1 'polypeptide(L)'
;MTARYAPLVPFDEVASPRSYRQLRRQREDDSFRCDIEAVIRHACRDEENGPVLLATFLALTRELATEGALSFTGLVPPARFDGARRAYDSAISAKGSRGSLHNYLNVADCDFLLDDPHFREVFTHPLLVALVAHALGAPMKIIDLRAKDTHPVDVVARDNTLHVDNSPFMDEFKVIVAWTLGTGLGPSGQGLTYLPRTNRLLRQCYLAPDGEAWSDEDSCIFPSGARVDEALAAQARLFDDRLPRVVHLKDMAAPCHTIFAASRLVHHRYRTSAGGARSAIMASFHRIDDGTGFLGVGDVAGGDLDRFLLTGGGDRSFLSLLTDQGASIVAALRAAATWPGLVVDPDRHLLRGAALRAWYARQSGGVSLNQLRSATLARFAGQESSAAGRLVLRMQYDLQGALNMPLYVDLREETRKRARIVVREMRPEHILGIVTQQDPDLILRDAGAGSHRGLGELTDQLCSGLLALERLMSTARVSGSAGPVWGSTDGRAAAVSLHRFVVDLGVAARRVADSDSLVTAAVFGALAAALAGDLFDLGDRGPALTAELFGMYADLVAPSLRDRESGAP
;
A
#
# COMPACT_ATOMS: atom_id res chain seq x y z
N MET A 1 -19.30 -15.69 19.66
CA MET A 1 -18.27 -14.65 19.44
C MET A 1 -18.06 -14.55 17.93
N THR A 2 -18.18 -13.36 17.35
CA THR A 2 -17.86 -13.13 15.93
C THR A 2 -16.38 -13.39 15.69
N ALA A 3 -16.04 -14.02 14.57
CA ALA A 3 -14.64 -14.26 14.22
C ALA A 3 -13.91 -12.92 14.03
N ARG A 4 -12.74 -12.77 14.67
CA ARG A 4 -11.90 -11.56 14.57
C ARG A 4 -11.51 -11.19 13.14
N TYR A 5 -11.44 -12.20 12.26
CA TYR A 5 -11.02 -12.04 10.87
C TYR A 5 -12.08 -12.62 9.93
N ALA A 6 -12.35 -11.94 8.83
CA ALA A 6 -13.18 -12.49 7.77
C ALA A 6 -12.39 -13.49 6.91
N PRO A 7 -12.96 -14.67 6.57
CA PRO A 7 -12.27 -15.67 5.77
C PRO A 7 -12.26 -15.35 4.27
N LEU A 8 -11.43 -16.08 3.52
CA LEU A 8 -11.50 -16.14 2.06
C LEU A 8 -12.54 -17.18 1.61
N VAL A 9 -13.48 -16.77 0.76
CA VAL A 9 -14.61 -17.57 0.29
C VAL A 9 -14.77 -17.47 -1.24
N PRO A 10 -15.31 -18.50 -1.90
CA PRO A 10 -15.78 -18.40 -3.29
C PRO A 10 -16.85 -17.32 -3.49
N PHE A 11 -17.04 -16.89 -4.74
CA PHE A 11 -17.99 -15.83 -5.11
C PHE A 11 -19.45 -16.14 -4.73
N ASP A 12 -19.85 -17.40 -4.81
CA ASP A 12 -21.18 -17.90 -4.49
C ASP A 12 -21.44 -18.06 -2.98
N GLU A 13 -20.40 -17.91 -2.15
CA GLU A 13 -20.48 -18.02 -0.68
C GLU A 13 -20.37 -16.66 0.04
N VAL A 14 -20.22 -15.55 -0.70
CA VAL A 14 -20.10 -14.23 -0.10
C VAL A 14 -21.45 -13.76 0.46
N ALA A 15 -21.46 -13.19 1.67
CA ALA A 15 -22.69 -12.90 2.41
C ALA A 15 -23.54 -11.79 1.78
N SER A 16 -22.91 -10.83 1.10
CA SER A 16 -23.59 -9.77 0.35
C SER A 16 -22.95 -9.57 -1.02
N PRO A 17 -23.27 -10.40 -2.03
CA PRO A 17 -22.69 -10.27 -3.37
C PRO A 17 -22.93 -8.89 -4.00
N ARG A 18 -24.06 -8.25 -3.66
CA ARG A 18 -24.43 -6.91 -4.16
C ARG A 18 -23.54 -5.79 -3.64
N SER A 19 -22.78 -6.03 -2.57
CA SER A 19 -21.81 -5.08 -2.02
C SER A 19 -20.48 -5.07 -2.78
N TYR A 20 -20.20 -6.10 -3.58
CA TYR A 20 -18.98 -6.22 -4.37
C TYR A 20 -19.25 -5.71 -5.78
N ARG A 21 -18.73 -4.52 -6.11
CA ARG A 21 -19.00 -3.84 -7.39
C ARG A 21 -18.61 -4.70 -8.59
N GLN A 22 -17.49 -5.41 -8.49
CA GLN A 22 -16.95 -6.33 -9.50
C GLN A 22 -17.90 -7.48 -9.86
N LEU A 23 -18.82 -7.86 -8.96
CA LEU A 23 -19.79 -8.93 -9.24
C LEU A 23 -21.04 -8.45 -9.97
N ARG A 24 -21.26 -7.13 -10.06
CA ARG A 24 -22.51 -6.56 -10.62
C ARG A 24 -22.39 -6.17 -12.09
N ARG A 25 -21.17 -6.10 -12.62
CA ARG A 25 -20.86 -5.42 -13.90
C ARG A 25 -20.34 -6.36 -14.98
N GLN A 26 -20.48 -7.68 -14.81
CA GLN A 26 -19.86 -8.68 -15.68
C GLN A 26 -20.13 -8.47 -17.18
N ARG A 27 -21.36 -8.07 -17.56
CA ARG A 27 -21.71 -7.80 -18.97
C ARG A 27 -20.98 -6.57 -19.54
N GLU A 28 -20.88 -5.50 -18.76
CA GLU A 28 -20.19 -4.27 -19.16
C GLU A 28 -18.68 -4.55 -19.31
N ASP A 29 -18.14 -5.30 -18.35
CA ASP A 29 -16.73 -5.70 -18.33
C ASP A 29 -16.37 -6.58 -19.52
N ASP A 30 -17.22 -7.56 -19.86
CA ASP A 30 -17.03 -8.45 -21.01
C ASP A 30 -17.12 -7.69 -22.34
N SER A 31 -18.02 -6.71 -22.45
CA SER A 31 -18.10 -5.84 -23.63
C SER A 31 -16.81 -5.05 -23.81
N PHE A 32 -16.28 -4.44 -22.76
CA PHE A 32 -15.05 -3.66 -22.86
C PHE A 32 -13.81 -4.52 -23.15
N ARG A 33 -13.77 -5.75 -22.64
CA ARG A 33 -12.72 -6.73 -23.00
C ARG A 33 -12.70 -7.01 -24.49
N CYS A 34 -13.88 -7.20 -25.10
CA CYS A 34 -14.01 -7.37 -26.56
C CYS A 34 -13.49 -6.14 -27.33
N ASP A 35 -13.73 -4.92 -26.83
CA ASP A 35 -13.25 -3.69 -27.46
C ASP A 35 -11.72 -3.60 -27.41
N ILE A 36 -11.10 -3.92 -26.28
CA ILE A 36 -9.63 -4.01 -26.17
C ILE A 36 -9.09 -5.06 -27.14
N GLU A 37 -9.68 -6.25 -27.19
CA GLU A 37 -9.27 -7.30 -28.12
C GLU A 37 -9.41 -6.87 -29.58
N ALA A 38 -10.40 -6.04 -29.92
CA ALA A 38 -10.54 -5.45 -31.24
C ALA A 38 -9.43 -4.45 -31.58
N VAL A 39 -9.04 -3.60 -30.62
CA VAL A 39 -7.88 -2.69 -30.75
C VAL A 39 -6.60 -3.47 -31.02
N ILE A 40 -6.34 -4.52 -30.23
CA ILE A 40 -5.13 -5.36 -30.39
C ILE A 40 -5.15 -6.13 -31.71
N ARG A 41 -6.29 -6.70 -32.09
CA ARG A 41 -6.47 -7.39 -33.38
C ARG A 41 -6.23 -6.45 -34.56
N HIS A 42 -6.66 -5.19 -34.45
CA HIS A 42 -6.40 -4.18 -35.48
C HIS A 42 -4.89 -3.89 -35.57
N ALA A 43 -4.23 -3.64 -34.45
CA ALA A 43 -2.78 -3.37 -34.42
C ALA A 43 -1.94 -4.53 -34.98
N CYS A 44 -2.38 -5.78 -34.79
CA CYS A 44 -1.68 -6.96 -35.30
C CYS A 44 -2.00 -7.32 -36.76
N ARG A 45 -2.97 -6.67 -37.41
CA ARG A 45 -3.53 -7.13 -38.71
C ARG A 45 -2.49 -7.21 -39.82
N ASP A 46 -1.65 -6.19 -39.91
CA ASP A 46 -0.70 -6.02 -41.02
C ASP A 46 0.73 -6.50 -40.67
N GLU A 47 0.87 -7.14 -39.50
CA GLU A 47 2.12 -7.71 -39.02
C GLU A 47 2.36 -9.11 -39.61
N GLU A 48 3.60 -9.41 -39.99
CA GLU A 48 4.00 -10.70 -40.60
C GLU A 48 3.55 -11.94 -39.78
N ASN A 49 3.46 -11.79 -38.46
CA ASN A 49 3.00 -12.83 -37.53
C ASN A 49 1.75 -12.42 -36.72
N GLY A 50 0.89 -11.58 -37.30
CA GLY A 50 -0.30 -11.02 -36.66
C GLY A 50 -1.14 -12.00 -35.82
N PRO A 51 -1.52 -13.17 -36.35
CA PRO A 51 -2.28 -14.17 -35.59
C PRO A 51 -1.56 -14.69 -34.34
N VAL A 52 -0.24 -14.87 -34.40
CA VAL A 52 0.58 -15.31 -33.26
C VAL A 52 0.66 -14.22 -32.19
N LEU A 53 0.81 -12.96 -32.61
CA LEU A 53 0.85 -11.82 -31.68
C LEU A 53 -0.49 -11.66 -30.94
N LEU A 54 -1.62 -11.76 -31.65
CA LEU A 54 -2.94 -11.74 -31.03
C LEU A 54 -3.12 -12.93 -30.07
N ALA A 55 -2.73 -14.14 -30.48
CA ALA A 55 -2.79 -15.32 -29.61
C ALA A 55 -1.93 -15.16 -28.35
N THR A 56 -0.78 -14.50 -28.47
CA THR A 56 0.10 -14.16 -27.33
C THR A 56 -0.60 -13.22 -26.37
N PHE A 57 -1.23 -12.14 -26.86
CA PHE A 57 -2.02 -11.25 -26.01
C PHE A 57 -3.13 -12.01 -25.26
N LEU A 58 -3.90 -12.84 -25.97
CA LEU A 58 -4.98 -13.64 -25.39
C LEU A 58 -4.47 -14.73 -24.42
N ALA A 59 -3.23 -15.19 -24.56
CA ALA A 59 -2.60 -16.08 -23.59
C ALA A 59 -2.24 -15.32 -22.30
N LEU A 60 -1.63 -14.13 -22.43
CA LEU A 60 -1.26 -13.28 -21.30
C LEU A 60 -2.48 -12.83 -20.48
N THR A 61 -3.59 -12.46 -21.14
CA THR A 61 -4.83 -12.09 -20.42
C THR A 61 -5.44 -13.28 -19.67
N ARG A 62 -5.46 -14.47 -20.29
CA ARG A 62 -5.93 -15.71 -19.63
C ARG A 62 -5.05 -16.10 -18.47
N GLU A 63 -3.73 -15.96 -18.58
CA GLU A 63 -2.79 -16.24 -17.50
C GLU A 63 -3.02 -15.29 -16.33
N LEU A 64 -3.11 -13.98 -16.56
CA LEU A 64 -3.42 -12.99 -15.53
C LEU A 64 -4.76 -13.28 -14.84
N ALA A 65 -5.80 -13.61 -15.60
CA ALA A 65 -7.11 -13.94 -15.05
C ALA A 65 -7.09 -15.24 -14.21
N THR A 66 -6.32 -16.24 -14.64
CA THR A 66 -6.24 -17.55 -13.99
C THR A 66 -5.40 -17.52 -12.73
N GLU A 67 -4.17 -17.00 -12.84
CA GLU A 67 -3.17 -17.04 -11.77
C GLU A 67 -3.27 -15.81 -10.84
N GLY A 68 -3.93 -14.74 -11.28
CA GLY A 68 -4.11 -13.50 -10.52
C GLY A 68 -2.88 -12.59 -10.51
N ALA A 69 -1.78 -13.04 -11.11
CA ALA A 69 -0.57 -12.28 -11.35
C ALA A 69 0.06 -12.67 -12.69
N LEU A 70 0.72 -11.72 -13.35
CA LEU A 70 1.49 -11.91 -14.58
C LEU A 70 2.78 -11.11 -14.47
N SER A 71 3.92 -11.74 -14.71
CA SER A 71 5.23 -11.11 -14.53
C SER A 71 6.07 -11.12 -15.80
N PHE A 72 6.79 -10.02 -16.03
CA PHE A 72 7.76 -9.85 -17.09
C PHE A 72 9.13 -9.49 -16.50
N THR A 73 10.21 -9.97 -17.09
CA THR A 73 11.58 -9.57 -16.72
C THR A 73 12.25 -8.88 -17.90
N GLY A 74 12.61 -7.60 -17.72
CA GLY A 74 13.23 -6.81 -18.79
C GLY A 74 12.26 -6.34 -19.88
N LEU A 75 10.99 -6.08 -19.52
CA LEU A 75 10.00 -5.50 -20.45
C LEU A 75 10.47 -4.14 -21.00
N VAL A 76 11.05 -3.30 -20.14
CA VAL A 76 11.73 -2.07 -20.52
C VAL A 76 13.21 -2.38 -20.81
N PRO A 77 13.76 -1.99 -21.98
CA PRO A 77 15.17 -2.21 -22.32
C PRO A 77 16.13 -1.60 -21.30
N PRO A 78 17.29 -2.23 -21.04
CA PRO A 78 18.24 -1.79 -20.00
C PRO A 78 18.63 -0.30 -20.08
N ALA A 79 18.92 0.21 -21.28
CA ALA A 79 19.32 1.60 -21.46
C ALA A 79 18.25 2.62 -21.02
N ARG A 80 16.96 2.31 -21.27
CA ARG A 80 15.83 3.15 -20.86
C ARG A 80 15.56 2.99 -19.37
N PHE A 81 15.62 1.77 -18.87
CA PHE A 81 15.43 1.48 -17.45
C PHE A 81 16.50 2.16 -16.58
N ASP A 82 17.76 2.20 -17.02
CA ASP A 82 18.84 2.85 -16.30
C ASP A 82 18.64 4.36 -16.14
N GLY A 83 17.98 5.02 -17.10
CA GLY A 83 17.56 6.41 -16.98
C GLY A 83 16.55 6.59 -15.84
N ALA A 84 15.45 5.83 -15.91
CA ALA A 84 14.39 5.83 -14.89
C ALA A 84 14.93 5.51 -13.49
N ARG A 85 15.83 4.53 -13.38
CA ARG A 85 16.46 4.13 -12.12
C ARG A 85 17.29 5.26 -11.52
N ARG A 86 18.10 5.97 -12.30
CA ARG A 86 18.90 7.09 -11.77
C ARG A 86 18.01 8.23 -11.26
N ALA A 87 16.93 8.54 -11.97
CA ALA A 87 15.95 9.52 -11.53
C ALA A 87 15.30 9.10 -10.20
N TYR A 88 14.88 7.83 -10.11
CA TYR A 88 14.36 7.21 -8.89
C TYR A 88 15.36 7.31 -7.72
N ASP A 89 16.59 6.85 -7.91
CA ASP A 89 17.63 6.78 -6.87
C ASP A 89 17.89 8.19 -6.27
N SER A 90 17.92 9.21 -7.14
CA SER A 90 18.05 10.61 -6.73
C SER A 90 16.86 11.08 -5.89
N ALA A 91 15.63 10.80 -6.34
CA ALA A 91 14.41 11.24 -5.69
C ALA A 91 14.21 10.61 -4.31
N ILE A 92 14.40 9.28 -4.21
CA ILE A 92 14.17 8.55 -2.96
C ILE A 92 15.23 8.87 -1.89
N SER A 93 16.46 9.17 -2.32
CA SER A 93 17.52 9.67 -1.45
C SER A 93 17.18 11.06 -0.89
N ALA A 94 16.70 11.97 -1.74
CA ALA A 94 16.42 13.36 -1.35
C ALA A 94 15.12 13.53 -0.54
N LYS A 95 14.05 12.82 -0.91
CA LYS A 95 12.69 13.07 -0.43
C LYS A 95 12.05 11.89 0.33
N GLY A 96 12.73 10.74 0.40
CA GLY A 96 12.18 9.56 1.04
C GLY A 96 11.92 9.71 2.55
N SER A 97 10.95 8.96 3.07
CA SER A 97 10.53 8.96 4.48
C SER A 97 11.61 8.54 5.47
N ARG A 98 12.61 7.75 5.01
CA ARG A 98 13.64 7.11 5.85
C ARG A 98 13.03 6.34 7.03
N GLY A 99 11.90 5.68 6.79
CA GLY A 99 11.25 4.82 7.75
C GLY A 99 12.10 3.60 8.13
N SER A 100 11.83 3.04 9.32
CA SER A 100 12.61 1.93 9.88
C SER A 100 12.47 0.61 9.09
N LEU A 101 11.31 0.38 8.47
CA LEU A 101 11.06 -0.82 7.66
C LEU A 101 11.30 -0.60 6.17
N HIS A 102 11.05 0.59 5.66
CA HIS A 102 11.24 0.95 4.26
C HIS A 102 11.42 2.46 4.12
N ASN A 103 12.09 2.86 3.06
CA ASN A 103 12.11 4.25 2.62
C ASN A 103 10.95 4.45 1.64
N TYR A 104 10.04 5.39 1.92
CA TYR A 104 8.85 5.63 1.11
C TYR A 104 8.91 7.00 0.43
N LEU A 105 8.50 7.06 -0.83
CA LEU A 105 8.25 8.30 -1.54
C LEU A 105 6.91 8.21 -2.27
N ASN A 106 6.04 9.20 -2.05
CA ASN A 106 4.90 9.41 -2.92
C ASN A 106 5.37 10.13 -4.18
N VAL A 107 5.25 9.48 -5.33
CA VAL A 107 5.80 10.00 -6.59
C VAL A 107 5.03 11.23 -7.07
N ALA A 108 3.75 11.36 -6.70
CA ALA A 108 2.94 12.55 -7.00
C ALA A 108 3.48 13.86 -6.38
N ASP A 109 4.42 13.76 -5.43
CA ASP A 109 5.10 14.90 -4.80
C ASP A 109 6.45 15.23 -5.49
N CYS A 110 6.70 14.66 -6.68
CA CYS A 110 7.94 14.77 -7.45
C CYS A 110 7.70 15.01 -8.94
N ASP A 111 7.37 16.26 -9.32
CA ASP A 111 7.10 16.64 -10.71
C ASP A 111 8.20 16.21 -11.69
N PHE A 112 9.47 16.42 -11.35
CA PHE A 112 10.58 16.03 -12.22
C PHE A 112 10.66 14.51 -12.52
N LEU A 113 10.19 13.65 -11.60
CA LEU A 113 10.09 12.21 -11.87
C LEU A 113 8.94 11.94 -12.84
N LEU A 114 7.82 12.61 -12.62
CA LEU A 114 6.64 12.46 -13.46
C LEU A 114 6.82 13.08 -14.84
N ASP A 115 7.72 14.04 -15.02
CA ASP A 115 8.08 14.65 -16.31
C ASP A 115 9.08 13.79 -17.10
N ASP A 116 9.79 12.86 -16.45
CA ASP A 116 10.71 11.93 -17.11
C ASP A 116 9.93 10.82 -17.89
N PRO A 117 9.99 10.80 -19.22
CA PRO A 117 9.29 9.80 -20.03
C PRO A 117 9.80 8.38 -19.81
N HIS A 118 11.08 8.20 -19.49
CA HIS A 118 11.64 6.88 -19.20
C HIS A 118 11.11 6.37 -17.86
N PHE A 119 10.94 7.25 -16.87
CA PHE A 119 10.36 6.89 -15.59
C PHE A 119 8.88 6.48 -15.73
N ARG A 120 8.08 7.25 -16.48
CA ARG A 120 6.67 6.91 -16.74
C ARG A 120 6.51 5.54 -17.41
N GLU A 121 7.29 5.30 -18.46
CA GLU A 121 7.23 4.04 -19.23
C GLU A 121 7.36 2.78 -18.34
N VAL A 122 8.13 2.85 -17.24
CA VAL A 122 8.33 1.73 -16.33
C VAL A 122 7.00 1.19 -15.77
N PHE A 123 6.03 2.04 -15.47
CA PHE A 123 4.75 1.62 -14.89
C PHE A 123 3.54 1.84 -15.82
N THR A 124 3.68 2.61 -16.89
CA THR A 124 2.64 2.84 -17.92
C THR A 124 2.96 2.21 -19.28
N HIS A 125 3.90 1.26 -19.36
CA HIS A 125 4.21 0.57 -20.61
C HIS A 125 2.92 0.10 -21.33
N PRO A 126 2.69 0.43 -22.62
CA PRO A 126 1.38 0.24 -23.26
C PRO A 126 0.80 -1.17 -23.19
N LEU A 127 1.64 -2.20 -23.26
CA LEU A 127 1.21 -3.58 -23.06
C LEU A 127 0.66 -3.83 -21.63
N LEU A 128 1.29 -3.27 -20.60
CA LEU A 128 0.78 -3.38 -19.22
C LEU A 128 -0.55 -2.66 -19.09
N VAL A 129 -0.68 -1.48 -19.71
CA VAL A 129 -1.93 -0.71 -19.74
C VAL A 129 -3.06 -1.52 -20.38
N ALA A 130 -2.82 -2.11 -21.55
CA ALA A 130 -3.81 -2.96 -22.23
C ALA A 130 -4.22 -4.17 -21.38
N LEU A 131 -3.26 -4.85 -20.75
CA LEU A 131 -3.51 -6.03 -19.92
C LEU A 131 -4.30 -5.70 -18.65
N VAL A 132 -3.97 -4.61 -17.96
CA VAL A 132 -4.71 -4.18 -16.76
C VAL A 132 -6.11 -3.69 -17.12
N ALA A 133 -6.27 -2.92 -18.20
CA ALA A 133 -7.58 -2.46 -18.65
C ALA A 133 -8.48 -3.62 -19.09
N HIS A 134 -7.92 -4.64 -19.75
CA HIS A 134 -8.62 -5.90 -20.07
C HIS A 134 -9.05 -6.65 -18.80
N ALA A 135 -8.14 -6.77 -17.83
CA ALA A 135 -8.44 -7.45 -16.56
C ALA A 135 -9.57 -6.74 -15.78
N LEU A 136 -9.51 -5.40 -15.67
CA LEU A 136 -10.54 -4.57 -15.04
C LEU A 136 -11.86 -4.50 -15.83
N GLY A 137 -11.83 -4.75 -17.13
CA GLY A 137 -12.99 -4.60 -18.01
C GLY A 137 -13.46 -3.15 -18.17
N ALA A 138 -12.56 -2.16 -18.07
CA ALA A 138 -12.90 -0.75 -18.26
C ALA A 138 -11.69 0.16 -18.49
N PRO A 139 -11.91 1.41 -18.91
CA PRO A 139 -10.90 2.45 -18.81
C PRO A 139 -10.45 2.63 -17.37
N MET A 140 -9.18 2.94 -17.18
CA MET A 140 -8.55 2.98 -15.85
C MET A 140 -7.72 4.23 -15.63
N LYS A 141 -7.47 4.52 -14.35
CA LYS A 141 -6.65 5.62 -13.86
C LYS A 141 -5.71 5.12 -12.76
N ILE A 142 -4.59 5.80 -12.60
CA ILE A 142 -3.65 5.62 -11.49
C ILE A 142 -4.19 6.43 -10.31
N ILE A 143 -4.44 5.74 -9.21
CA ILE A 143 -4.94 6.34 -7.96
C ILE A 143 -3.86 6.47 -6.89
N ASP A 144 -2.68 5.88 -7.13
CA ASP A 144 -1.57 5.84 -6.20
C ASP A 144 -0.29 5.43 -6.92
N LEU A 145 0.80 6.16 -6.70
CA LEU A 145 2.09 5.88 -7.30
C LEU A 145 3.21 6.05 -6.25
N ARG A 146 3.85 4.94 -5.92
CA ARG A 146 4.77 4.85 -4.79
C ARG A 146 6.14 4.38 -5.24
N ALA A 147 7.18 5.02 -4.73
CA ALA A 147 8.55 4.54 -4.78
C ALA A 147 8.95 4.03 -3.39
N LYS A 148 9.54 2.83 -3.33
CA LYS A 148 9.95 2.20 -2.06
C LYS A 148 11.30 1.47 -2.13
N ASP A 149 12.23 1.86 -1.27
CA ASP A 149 13.43 1.06 -0.96
C ASP A 149 13.20 0.20 0.26
N THR A 150 13.78 -0.99 0.22
CA THR A 150 13.61 -2.01 1.24
C THR A 150 14.91 -2.72 1.54
N HIS A 151 15.32 -2.72 2.80
CA HIS A 151 16.47 -3.51 3.28
C HIS A 151 16.05 -4.91 3.74
N PRO A 152 16.92 -5.93 3.55
CA PRO A 152 16.69 -7.28 4.05
C PRO A 152 16.50 -7.27 5.56
N VAL A 153 15.37 -7.80 6.01
CA VAL A 153 15.02 -7.93 7.43
C VAL A 153 14.01 -9.06 7.57
N ASP A 154 14.14 -9.88 8.61
CA ASP A 154 13.15 -10.91 8.95
C ASP A 154 12.16 -10.30 9.94
N VAL A 155 11.04 -9.76 9.45
CA VAL A 155 10.02 -9.09 10.30
C VAL A 155 8.60 -9.49 9.93
N VAL A 156 7.80 -9.79 10.96
CA VAL A 156 6.35 -9.96 10.88
C VAL A 156 5.72 -8.63 11.30
N ALA A 157 5.26 -7.88 10.30
CA ALA A 157 4.54 -6.62 10.47
C ALA A 157 3.35 -6.60 9.51
N ARG A 158 2.30 -5.84 9.85
CA ARG A 158 1.00 -5.81 9.15
C ARG A 158 1.10 -5.71 7.62
N ASP A 159 1.90 -4.79 7.11
CA ASP A 159 2.09 -4.55 5.66
C ASP A 159 3.18 -5.45 5.02
N ASN A 160 3.69 -6.43 5.76
CA ASN A 160 4.81 -7.30 5.36
C ASN A 160 4.50 -8.80 5.52
N THR A 161 3.44 -9.16 6.24
CA THR A 161 2.86 -10.50 6.24
C THR A 161 2.06 -10.74 4.96
N LEU A 162 1.70 -11.99 4.67
CA LEU A 162 0.66 -12.29 3.69
C LEU A 162 -0.57 -11.39 3.93
N HIS A 163 -1.09 -10.82 2.85
CA HIS A 163 -2.28 -9.98 2.86
C HIS A 163 -2.95 -9.91 1.49
N VAL A 164 -4.13 -9.31 1.47
CA VAL A 164 -4.82 -8.80 0.29
C VAL A 164 -4.97 -7.29 0.49
N ASP A 165 -4.90 -6.46 -0.56
CA ASP A 165 -5.01 -5.01 -0.38
C ASP A 165 -6.41 -4.57 0.10
N ASN A 166 -6.47 -3.37 0.69
CA ASN A 166 -7.62 -2.85 1.44
C ASN A 166 -8.78 -2.33 0.56
N SER A 167 -9.11 -3.02 -0.52
CA SER A 167 -10.15 -2.62 -1.48
C SER A 167 -11.17 -3.75 -1.71
N PRO A 168 -11.82 -4.30 -0.66
CA PRO A 168 -12.66 -5.51 -0.78
C PRO A 168 -13.82 -5.41 -1.77
N PHE A 169 -14.43 -4.23 -1.84
CA PHE A 169 -15.70 -4.02 -2.53
C PHE A 169 -15.54 -3.56 -3.99
N MET A 170 -14.30 -3.52 -4.49
CA MET A 170 -13.97 -3.16 -5.87
C MET A 170 -12.74 -3.92 -6.36
N ASP A 171 -12.49 -3.90 -7.66
CA ASP A 171 -11.23 -4.40 -8.20
C ASP A 171 -10.15 -3.31 -8.15
N GLU A 172 -8.99 -3.67 -7.60
CA GLU A 172 -7.76 -2.90 -7.71
C GLU A 172 -6.71 -3.79 -8.37
N PHE A 173 -6.04 -3.27 -9.38
CA PHE A 173 -4.85 -3.90 -9.95
C PHE A 173 -3.62 -3.06 -9.64
N LYS A 174 -2.48 -3.73 -9.49
CA LYS A 174 -1.22 -3.05 -9.31
C LYS A 174 -0.21 -3.52 -10.34
N VAL A 175 0.60 -2.57 -10.82
CA VAL A 175 1.87 -2.85 -11.46
C VAL A 175 2.95 -2.56 -10.44
N ILE A 176 3.71 -3.58 -10.04
CA ILE A 176 4.94 -3.43 -9.26
C ILE A 176 6.13 -3.69 -10.17
N VAL A 177 7.09 -2.77 -10.18
CA VAL A 177 8.39 -2.98 -10.82
C VAL A 177 9.44 -3.04 -9.75
N ALA A 178 10.15 -4.17 -9.64
CA ALA A 178 11.13 -4.42 -8.60
C ALA A 178 12.51 -4.73 -9.18
N TRP A 179 13.55 -4.22 -8.52
CA TRP A 179 14.95 -4.46 -8.88
C TRP A 179 15.84 -4.44 -7.63
N THR A 180 17.07 -4.95 -7.75
CA THR A 180 18.07 -4.86 -6.69
C THR A 180 18.59 -3.42 -6.61
N LEU A 181 18.54 -2.82 -5.42
CA LEU A 181 18.83 -1.40 -5.17
C LEU A 181 20.16 -0.97 -5.79
N GLY A 182 20.15 0.15 -6.52
CA GLY A 182 21.32 0.71 -7.19
C GLY A 182 21.80 -0.05 -8.44
N THR A 183 21.07 -1.08 -8.88
CA THR A 183 21.46 -1.93 -10.03
C THR A 183 20.36 -2.02 -11.08
N GLY A 184 20.71 -2.43 -12.31
CA GLY A 184 19.75 -2.81 -13.35
C GLY A 184 19.27 -4.27 -13.28
N LEU A 185 19.58 -4.99 -12.19
CA LEU A 185 19.22 -6.40 -12.02
C LEU A 185 17.88 -6.55 -11.32
N GLY A 186 17.16 -7.64 -11.57
CA GLY A 186 15.92 -7.93 -10.88
C GLY A 186 16.09 -8.20 -9.37
N PRO A 187 14.99 -8.46 -8.65
CA PRO A 187 15.06 -8.76 -7.22
C PRO A 187 15.86 -10.04 -6.95
N SER A 188 16.81 -9.97 -6.02
CA SER A 188 17.66 -11.09 -5.57
C SER A 188 17.12 -11.82 -4.32
N GLY A 189 15.97 -11.41 -3.77
CA GLY A 189 15.36 -12.09 -2.62
C GLY A 189 14.14 -11.40 -2.02
N GLN A 190 13.99 -10.09 -2.16
CA GLN A 190 12.85 -9.36 -1.60
C GLN A 190 11.72 -9.08 -2.61
N GLY A 191 11.62 -9.87 -3.68
CA GLY A 191 10.59 -9.69 -4.70
C GLY A 191 9.17 -10.03 -4.21
N LEU A 192 8.21 -9.91 -5.12
CA LEU A 192 6.82 -10.24 -4.83
C LEU A 192 6.71 -11.75 -4.53
N THR A 193 5.94 -12.07 -3.50
CA THR A 193 5.58 -13.45 -3.16
C THR A 193 4.07 -13.53 -3.09
N TYR A 194 3.49 -14.54 -3.71
CA TYR A 194 2.04 -14.62 -3.83
C TYR A 194 1.54 -16.07 -3.86
N LEU A 195 0.27 -16.20 -3.54
CA LEU A 195 -0.49 -17.44 -3.64
C LEU A 195 -1.28 -17.39 -4.97
N PRO A 196 -0.80 -18.03 -6.05
CA PRO A 196 -1.50 -18.06 -7.33
C PRO A 196 -2.97 -18.51 -7.19
N ARG A 197 -3.82 -18.01 -8.08
CA ARG A 197 -5.26 -18.28 -8.20
C ARG A 197 -6.15 -17.76 -7.06
N THR A 198 -5.58 -17.24 -5.98
CA THR A 198 -6.37 -16.69 -4.86
C THR A 198 -7.21 -15.48 -5.27
N ASN A 199 -6.93 -14.86 -6.42
CA ASN A 199 -7.80 -13.85 -7.05
C ASN A 199 -9.21 -14.37 -7.38
N ARG A 200 -9.43 -15.68 -7.38
CA ARG A 200 -10.75 -16.33 -7.57
C ARG A 200 -11.56 -16.43 -6.27
N LEU A 201 -10.99 -16.00 -5.15
CA LEU A 201 -11.64 -15.92 -3.86
C LEU A 201 -11.93 -14.46 -3.53
N LEU A 202 -12.96 -14.25 -2.72
CA LEU A 202 -13.27 -12.97 -2.09
C LEU A 202 -13.04 -13.07 -0.60
N ARG A 203 -12.65 -11.96 -0.01
CA ARG A 203 -12.76 -11.81 1.43
C ARG A 203 -14.23 -11.69 1.80
N GLN A 204 -14.67 -12.38 2.84
CA GLN A 204 -16.01 -12.23 3.37
C GLN A 204 -16.22 -10.81 3.95
N CYS A 205 -17.43 -10.28 3.89
CA CYS A 205 -17.80 -9.04 4.56
C CYS A 205 -18.54 -9.33 5.87
N TYR A 206 -18.48 -8.37 6.78
CA TYR A 206 -19.37 -8.32 7.93
C TYR A 206 -20.68 -7.65 7.53
N LEU A 207 -21.79 -8.08 8.16
CA LEU A 207 -23.08 -7.43 8.04
C LEU A 207 -23.43 -6.79 9.38
N ALA A 208 -23.74 -5.50 9.36
CA ALA A 208 -24.32 -4.81 10.49
C ALA A 208 -25.78 -5.27 10.73
N PRO A 209 -26.37 -5.02 11.92
CA PRO A 209 -27.74 -5.44 12.21
C PRO A 209 -28.81 -4.88 11.25
N ASP A 210 -28.54 -3.74 10.63
CA ASP A 210 -29.38 -3.11 9.60
C ASP A 210 -29.15 -3.66 8.18
N GLY A 211 -28.21 -4.61 8.04
CA GLY A 211 -27.83 -5.22 6.77
C GLY A 211 -26.73 -4.48 6.01
N GLU A 212 -26.18 -3.39 6.54
CA GLU A 212 -25.07 -2.69 5.90
C GLU A 212 -23.80 -3.57 5.92
N ALA A 213 -23.24 -3.83 4.74
CA ALA A 213 -22.00 -4.58 4.63
C ALA A 213 -20.79 -3.67 4.90
N TRP A 214 -19.80 -4.20 5.61
CA TRP A 214 -18.53 -3.52 5.84
C TRP A 214 -17.40 -4.54 5.98
N SER A 215 -16.17 -4.07 5.93
CA SER A 215 -14.99 -4.89 6.18
C SER A 215 -13.97 -4.09 6.98
N ASP A 216 -12.85 -4.70 7.31
CA ASP A 216 -11.76 -4.02 8.00
C ASP A 216 -10.41 -4.51 7.51
N GLU A 217 -9.38 -3.80 7.94
CA GLU A 217 -8.01 -4.07 7.52
C GLU A 217 -7.43 -5.30 8.22
N ASP A 218 -7.94 -5.71 9.38
CA ASP A 218 -7.49 -6.92 10.07
C ASP A 218 -7.86 -8.14 9.25
N SER A 219 -9.05 -8.13 8.64
CA SER A 219 -9.50 -9.17 7.73
C SER A 219 -8.66 -9.25 6.44
N CYS A 220 -7.87 -8.23 6.13
CA CYS A 220 -6.97 -8.21 4.96
C CYS A 220 -5.65 -8.95 5.18
N ILE A 221 -5.28 -9.27 6.42
CA ILE A 221 -3.94 -9.78 6.77
C ILE A 221 -3.98 -11.23 7.30
N PHE A 222 -2.84 -11.91 7.18
CA PHE A 222 -2.63 -13.26 7.71
C PHE A 222 -1.45 -13.28 8.70
N PRO A 223 -1.61 -12.69 9.91
CA PRO A 223 -0.50 -12.40 10.82
C PRO A 223 -0.03 -13.60 11.66
N SER A 224 -0.69 -14.75 11.58
CA SER A 224 -0.40 -15.93 12.42
C SER A 224 -0.39 -17.21 11.60
N GLY A 225 0.24 -18.27 12.12
CA GLY A 225 0.27 -19.59 11.46
C GLY A 225 -1.13 -20.10 11.08
N ALA A 226 -2.10 -20.01 11.98
CA ALA A 226 -3.48 -20.40 11.71
C ALA A 226 -4.12 -19.62 10.54
N ARG A 227 -3.82 -18.33 10.41
CA ARG A 227 -4.30 -17.50 9.29
C ARG A 227 -3.59 -17.85 7.99
N VAL A 228 -2.28 -18.13 8.04
CA VAL A 228 -1.52 -18.61 6.87
C VAL A 228 -2.07 -19.96 6.40
N ASP A 229 -2.34 -20.89 7.32
CA ASP A 229 -2.92 -22.20 7.01
C ASP A 229 -4.29 -22.07 6.35
N GLU A 230 -5.13 -21.15 6.82
CA GLU A 230 -6.42 -20.86 6.21
C GLU A 230 -6.27 -20.38 4.76
N ALA A 231 -5.36 -19.46 4.48
CA ALA A 231 -5.10 -18.96 3.13
C ALA A 231 -4.58 -20.07 2.20
N LEU A 232 -3.64 -20.89 2.69
CA LEU A 232 -3.08 -22.02 1.94
C LEU A 232 -4.13 -23.09 1.69
N ALA A 233 -4.98 -23.41 2.67
CA ALA A 233 -6.08 -24.36 2.51
C ALA A 233 -7.14 -23.84 1.53
N ALA A 234 -7.47 -22.55 1.59
CA ALA A 234 -8.40 -21.94 0.64
C ALA A 234 -7.86 -21.96 -0.79
N GLN A 235 -6.59 -21.64 -0.97
CA GLN A 235 -5.89 -21.72 -2.25
C GLN A 235 -5.83 -23.17 -2.79
N ALA A 236 -5.45 -24.13 -1.95
CA ALA A 236 -5.27 -25.52 -2.35
C ALA A 236 -6.55 -26.11 -2.98
N ARG A 237 -7.74 -25.63 -2.59
CA ARG A 237 -9.01 -26.04 -3.21
C ARG A 237 -9.14 -25.66 -4.69
N LEU A 238 -8.31 -24.76 -5.20
CA LEU A 238 -8.27 -24.29 -6.60
C LEU A 238 -7.35 -25.13 -7.49
N PHE A 239 -6.72 -26.17 -6.94
CA PHE A 239 -5.86 -27.12 -7.65
C PHE A 239 -6.40 -28.54 -7.52
N ASP A 240 -6.26 -29.32 -8.60
CA ASP A 240 -6.75 -30.71 -8.64
C ASP A 240 -6.03 -31.60 -7.62
N ASP A 241 -4.73 -31.35 -7.41
CA ASP A 241 -3.88 -32.07 -6.45
C ASP A 241 -4.13 -31.68 -4.98
N ARG A 242 -4.91 -30.62 -4.74
CA ARG A 242 -5.18 -30.04 -3.41
C ARG A 242 -3.91 -29.67 -2.63
N LEU A 243 -2.83 -29.31 -3.32
CA LEU A 243 -1.59 -28.87 -2.70
C LEU A 243 -1.43 -27.34 -2.75
N PRO A 244 -0.93 -26.71 -1.67
CA PRO A 244 -0.66 -25.28 -1.65
C PRO A 244 0.51 -24.92 -2.57
N ARG A 245 0.46 -23.73 -3.16
CA ARG A 245 1.51 -23.22 -4.07
C ARG A 245 1.92 -21.81 -3.65
N VAL A 246 3.21 -21.59 -3.45
CA VAL A 246 3.76 -20.27 -3.10
C VAL A 246 4.78 -19.90 -4.15
N VAL A 247 4.49 -18.84 -4.91
CA VAL A 247 5.43 -18.30 -5.91
C VAL A 247 6.25 -17.20 -5.25
N HIS A 248 7.57 -17.26 -5.40
CA HIS A 248 8.47 -16.23 -4.90
C HIS A 248 9.41 -15.74 -6.01
N LEU A 249 9.22 -14.49 -6.43
CA LEU A 249 10.01 -13.88 -7.49
C LEU A 249 11.35 -13.40 -6.94
N LYS A 250 12.41 -14.18 -7.17
CA LYS A 250 13.79 -13.87 -6.79
C LYS A 250 14.76 -14.33 -7.87
N ASP A 251 16.01 -13.90 -7.74
CA ASP A 251 17.13 -14.24 -8.63
C ASP A 251 16.83 -13.89 -10.10
N MET A 252 16.13 -12.76 -10.29
CA MET A 252 15.70 -12.29 -11.61
C MET A 252 16.82 -11.56 -12.33
N ALA A 253 17.04 -11.89 -13.60
CA ALA A 253 18.14 -11.33 -14.38
C ALA A 253 17.96 -9.84 -14.75
N ALA A 254 16.73 -9.35 -14.81
CA ALA A 254 16.38 -7.98 -15.16
C ALA A 254 15.21 -7.49 -14.29
N PRO A 255 14.87 -6.18 -14.31
CA PRO A 255 13.80 -5.63 -13.49
C PRO A 255 12.48 -6.36 -13.76
N CYS A 256 11.84 -6.79 -12.68
CA CYS A 256 10.65 -7.62 -12.73
C CYS A 256 9.41 -6.73 -12.62
N HIS A 257 8.61 -6.71 -13.68
CA HIS A 257 7.33 -6.02 -13.77
C HIS A 257 6.23 -7.05 -13.50
N THR A 258 5.45 -6.87 -12.44
CA THR A 258 4.34 -7.77 -12.11
C THR A 258 3.03 -7.01 -12.09
N ILE A 259 2.09 -7.43 -12.92
CA ILE A 259 0.67 -7.08 -12.82
C ILE A 259 0.03 -8.06 -11.83
N PHE A 260 -0.78 -7.59 -10.89
CA PHE A 260 -1.55 -8.47 -10.02
C PHE A 260 -2.88 -7.86 -9.55
N ALA A 261 -3.86 -8.73 -9.30
CA ALA A 261 -5.18 -8.38 -8.77
C ALA A 261 -5.08 -8.05 -7.27
N ALA A 262 -4.56 -6.88 -6.94
CA ALA A 262 -4.25 -6.40 -5.60
C ALA A 262 -5.36 -6.60 -4.56
N SER A 263 -6.63 -6.36 -4.94
CA SER A 263 -7.78 -6.50 -4.02
C SER A 263 -8.23 -7.94 -3.75
N ARG A 264 -7.62 -8.95 -4.39
CA ARG A 264 -8.02 -10.36 -4.25
C ARG A 264 -6.86 -11.35 -4.13
N LEU A 265 -5.74 -11.10 -4.80
CA LEU A 265 -4.57 -11.98 -4.75
C LEU A 265 -3.93 -11.87 -3.36
N VAL A 266 -3.79 -13.01 -2.67
CA VAL A 266 -3.02 -13.08 -1.44
C VAL A 266 -1.54 -12.98 -1.81
N HIS A 267 -0.89 -11.93 -1.32
CA HIS A 267 0.48 -11.61 -1.64
C HIS A 267 1.18 -10.93 -0.47
N HIS A 268 2.50 -10.82 -0.58
CA HIS A 268 3.29 -9.95 0.26
C HIS A 268 4.64 -9.66 -0.38
N ARG A 269 5.34 -8.70 0.20
CA ARG A 269 6.78 -8.58 0.06
C ARG A 269 7.43 -9.54 1.04
N TYR A 270 8.13 -10.56 0.53
CA TYR A 270 8.82 -11.49 1.42
C TYR A 270 10.03 -10.79 2.07
N ARG A 271 9.83 -10.43 3.34
CA ARG A 271 10.86 -9.89 4.23
C ARG A 271 11.74 -11.04 4.68
N THR A 272 12.88 -11.16 4.00
CA THR A 272 13.89 -12.16 4.26
C THR A 272 15.22 -11.47 4.48
N SER A 273 16.02 -11.97 5.43
CA SER A 273 17.43 -11.59 5.60
C SER A 273 18.32 -12.04 4.44
N ALA A 274 17.84 -12.97 3.60
CA ALA A 274 18.54 -13.42 2.40
C ALA A 274 18.25 -12.51 1.18
N GLY A 275 19.26 -12.32 0.32
CA GLY A 275 19.19 -11.46 -0.87
C GLY A 275 19.59 -10.01 -0.59
N GLY A 276 19.60 -9.19 -1.63
CA GLY A 276 19.98 -7.78 -1.56
C GLY A 276 18.84 -6.84 -1.17
N ALA A 277 19.19 -5.58 -0.89
CA ALA A 277 18.23 -4.49 -0.80
C ALA A 277 17.49 -4.32 -2.13
N ARG A 278 16.23 -3.90 -2.07
CA ARG A 278 15.33 -3.84 -3.21
C ARG A 278 14.66 -2.49 -3.32
N SER A 279 14.73 -1.93 -4.52
CA SER A 279 13.94 -0.76 -4.93
C SER A 279 12.72 -1.22 -5.70
N ALA A 280 11.60 -0.50 -5.55
CA ALA A 280 10.40 -0.76 -6.29
C ALA A 280 9.60 0.49 -6.60
N ILE A 281 8.91 0.47 -7.75
CA ILE A 281 7.81 1.37 -8.11
C ILE A 281 6.53 0.56 -8.04
N MET A 282 5.44 1.17 -7.55
CA MET A 282 4.14 0.53 -7.47
C MET A 282 3.05 1.53 -7.88
N ALA A 283 2.36 1.22 -8.97
CA ALA A 283 1.21 1.96 -9.46
C ALA A 283 -0.07 1.17 -9.18
N SER A 284 -1.03 1.76 -8.46
CA SER A 284 -2.38 1.18 -8.29
C SER A 284 -3.31 1.74 -9.35
N PHE A 285 -4.05 0.85 -10.00
CA PHE A 285 -5.02 1.15 -11.04
C PHE A 285 -6.43 0.81 -10.58
N HIS A 286 -7.32 1.79 -10.73
CA HIS A 286 -8.76 1.63 -10.57
C HIS A 286 -9.46 1.98 -11.87
N ARG A 287 -10.70 1.53 -12.02
CA ARG A 287 -11.56 1.99 -13.11
C ARG A 287 -11.84 3.48 -12.97
N ILE A 288 -12.10 4.18 -14.07
CA ILE A 288 -12.44 5.61 -14.02
C ILE A 288 -13.78 5.88 -13.31
N ASP A 289 -14.71 4.92 -13.41
CA ASP A 289 -16.07 4.96 -12.86
C ASP A 289 -16.16 4.40 -11.42
N ASP A 290 -15.02 3.99 -10.85
CA ASP A 290 -14.89 3.64 -9.45
C ASP A 290 -14.05 4.66 -8.67
N GLY A 291 -14.38 4.75 -7.38
CA GLY A 291 -13.72 5.64 -6.44
C GLY A 291 -13.90 7.14 -6.75
N THR A 292 -13.38 7.96 -5.84
CA THR A 292 -13.19 9.41 -6.03
C THR A 292 -11.71 9.77 -6.15
N GLY A 293 -10.81 8.81 -5.90
CA GLY A 293 -9.38 9.00 -5.98
C GLY A 293 -8.87 9.31 -7.39
N PHE A 294 -7.88 10.19 -7.46
CA PHE A 294 -6.98 10.44 -8.58
C PHE A 294 -5.59 10.70 -7.99
N LEU A 295 -4.52 10.54 -8.77
CA LEU A 295 -3.16 10.70 -8.27
C LEU A 295 -2.88 12.13 -7.75
N GLY A 296 -3.64 13.11 -8.23
CA GLY A 296 -3.55 14.51 -7.76
C GLY A 296 -2.40 15.29 -8.36
N VAL A 297 -1.97 14.93 -9.57
CA VAL A 297 -0.86 15.59 -10.26
C VAL A 297 -1.38 16.72 -11.15
N GLY A 298 -0.60 17.80 -11.24
CA GLY A 298 -0.90 18.94 -12.13
C GLY A 298 -0.69 18.61 -13.62
N ASP A 299 -0.52 19.63 -14.45
CA ASP A 299 -0.19 19.44 -15.87
C ASP A 299 1.17 18.73 -16.02
N VAL A 300 1.13 17.43 -16.29
CA VAL A 300 2.35 16.60 -16.49
C VAL A 300 2.79 16.67 -17.96
N ALA A 301 4.10 16.83 -18.17
CA ALA A 301 4.69 16.70 -19.49
C ALA A 301 4.68 15.23 -19.93
N GLY A 302 3.67 14.79 -20.69
CA GLY A 302 3.54 13.40 -21.13
C GLY A 302 2.71 13.23 -22.40
N GLY A 303 2.60 11.98 -22.90
CA GLY A 303 1.68 11.65 -23.98
C GLY A 303 0.22 11.69 -23.49
N ASP A 304 -0.74 11.74 -24.42
CA ASP A 304 -2.16 11.80 -24.06
C ASP A 304 -2.62 10.61 -23.20
N LEU A 305 -2.07 9.41 -23.44
CA LEU A 305 -2.36 8.23 -22.61
C LEU A 305 -1.82 8.38 -21.18
N ASP A 306 -0.60 8.88 -21.00
CA ASP A 306 -0.04 9.13 -19.67
C ASP A 306 -0.90 10.13 -18.92
N ARG A 307 -1.29 11.24 -19.57
CA ARG A 307 -2.17 12.24 -18.97
C ARG A 307 -3.50 11.63 -18.57
N PHE A 308 -4.13 10.85 -19.45
CA PHE A 308 -5.37 10.14 -19.13
C PHE A 308 -5.21 9.24 -17.90
N LEU A 309 -4.14 8.44 -17.84
CA LEU A 309 -3.90 7.54 -16.71
C LEU A 309 -3.69 8.30 -15.40
N LEU A 310 -3.00 9.45 -15.42
CA LEU A 310 -2.65 10.18 -14.21
C LEU A 310 -3.79 11.08 -13.69
N THR A 311 -4.63 11.61 -14.58
CA THR A 311 -5.72 12.54 -14.23
C THR A 311 -7.11 11.90 -14.26
N GLY A 312 -7.27 10.76 -14.94
CA GLY A 312 -8.55 10.07 -15.11
C GLY A 312 -9.48 10.69 -16.17
N GLY A 313 -8.98 11.62 -17.00
CA GLY A 313 -9.78 12.30 -18.02
C GLY A 313 -8.98 12.83 -19.20
N GLY A 314 -9.70 13.30 -20.23
CA GLY A 314 -9.13 13.91 -21.43
C GLY A 314 -10.16 14.03 -22.56
N ASP A 315 -9.83 14.78 -23.60
CA ASP A 315 -10.72 15.03 -24.75
C ASP A 315 -10.93 13.80 -25.63
N ARG A 316 -10.04 12.79 -25.50
CA ARG A 316 -10.03 11.57 -26.30
C ARG A 316 -10.42 10.36 -25.46
N SER A 317 -11.07 9.39 -26.09
CA SER A 317 -11.44 8.14 -25.43
C SER A 317 -10.21 7.26 -25.17
N PHE A 318 -10.24 6.52 -24.07
CA PHE A 318 -9.17 5.60 -23.68
C PHE A 318 -8.80 4.59 -24.79
N LEU A 319 -9.80 4.02 -25.47
CA LEU A 319 -9.56 3.07 -26.57
C LEU A 319 -8.84 3.73 -27.76
N SER A 320 -9.15 4.99 -28.06
CA SER A 320 -8.44 5.74 -29.11
C SER A 320 -6.98 5.99 -28.72
N LEU A 321 -6.74 6.39 -27.47
CA LEU A 321 -5.38 6.58 -26.93
C LEU A 321 -4.57 5.28 -26.95
N LEU A 322 -5.20 4.14 -26.64
CA LEU A 322 -4.55 2.83 -26.71
C LEU A 322 -4.27 2.40 -28.16
N THR A 323 -5.17 2.73 -29.09
CA THR A 323 -4.98 2.47 -30.54
C THR A 323 -3.71 3.13 -31.05
N ASP A 324 -3.44 4.37 -30.64
CA ASP A 324 -2.21 5.09 -31.02
C ASP A 324 -0.93 4.39 -30.52
N GLN A 325 -1.03 3.56 -29.47
CA GLN A 325 0.10 2.80 -28.93
C GLN A 325 0.28 1.43 -29.60
N GLY A 326 -0.48 1.12 -30.67
CA GLY A 326 -0.50 -0.19 -31.32
C GLY A 326 0.89 -0.73 -31.69
N ALA A 327 1.76 0.11 -32.26
CA ALA A 327 3.12 -0.29 -32.63
C ALA A 327 3.97 -0.72 -31.41
N SER A 328 3.90 0.03 -30.30
CA SER A 328 4.60 -0.29 -29.05
C SER A 328 4.09 -1.59 -28.42
N ILE A 329 2.77 -1.80 -28.47
CA ILE A 329 2.14 -3.04 -28.00
C ILE A 329 2.60 -4.24 -28.84
N VAL A 330 2.54 -4.12 -30.17
CA VAL A 330 2.99 -5.15 -31.12
C VAL A 330 4.45 -5.52 -30.90
N ALA A 331 5.33 -4.53 -30.70
CA ALA A 331 6.74 -4.77 -30.41
C ALA A 331 6.94 -5.59 -29.13
N ALA A 332 6.20 -5.27 -28.06
CA ALA A 332 6.26 -6.01 -26.81
C ALA A 332 5.65 -7.41 -26.91
N LEU A 333 4.57 -7.60 -27.68
CA LEU A 333 4.00 -8.92 -27.96
C LEU A 333 4.98 -9.78 -28.76
N ARG A 334 5.69 -9.20 -29.73
CA ARG A 334 6.73 -9.90 -30.50
C ARG A 334 7.85 -10.36 -29.58
N ALA A 335 8.30 -9.50 -28.67
CA ALA A 335 9.28 -9.88 -27.67
C ALA A 335 8.75 -11.00 -26.76
N ALA A 336 7.50 -10.91 -26.28
CA ALA A 336 6.88 -11.93 -25.43
C ALA A 336 6.76 -13.29 -26.12
N ALA A 337 6.49 -13.30 -27.43
CA ALA A 337 6.38 -14.51 -28.22
C ALA A 337 7.73 -15.16 -28.56
N THR A 338 8.82 -14.36 -28.61
CA THR A 338 10.10 -14.82 -29.19
C THR A 338 11.24 -14.91 -28.18
N TRP A 339 11.22 -14.15 -27.09
CA TRP A 339 12.33 -14.08 -26.14
C TRP A 339 12.08 -15.00 -24.94
N PRO A 340 12.81 -16.13 -24.84
CA PRO A 340 12.62 -17.05 -23.74
C PRO A 340 12.89 -16.36 -22.40
N GLY A 341 11.94 -16.49 -21.49
CA GLY A 341 12.05 -15.94 -20.15
C GLY A 341 11.64 -14.47 -20.01
N LEU A 342 11.24 -13.75 -21.07
CA LEU A 342 10.65 -12.41 -20.91
C LEU A 342 9.37 -12.47 -20.08
N VAL A 343 8.46 -13.37 -20.44
CA VAL A 343 7.30 -13.73 -19.60
C VAL A 343 7.78 -14.75 -18.57
N VAL A 344 7.56 -14.45 -17.29
CA VAL A 344 8.05 -15.27 -16.18
C VAL A 344 7.08 -16.42 -15.95
N ASP A 345 7.59 -17.65 -16.07
CA ASP A 345 6.87 -18.88 -15.73
C ASP A 345 6.80 -19.05 -14.19
N PRO A 346 5.62 -18.91 -13.56
CA PRO A 346 5.50 -18.98 -12.10
C PRO A 346 5.89 -20.34 -11.52
N ASP A 347 5.78 -21.43 -12.28
CA ASP A 347 6.09 -22.78 -11.79
C ASP A 347 7.59 -22.98 -11.52
N ARG A 348 8.45 -22.21 -12.21
CA ARG A 348 9.91 -22.16 -11.96
C ARG A 348 10.27 -21.44 -10.68
N HIS A 349 9.34 -20.64 -10.15
CA HIS A 349 9.51 -19.82 -8.95
C HIS A 349 8.72 -20.34 -7.75
N LEU A 350 8.17 -21.55 -7.83
CA LEU A 350 7.50 -22.21 -6.71
C LEU A 350 8.49 -22.55 -5.59
N LEU A 351 8.16 -22.14 -4.37
CA LEU A 351 8.86 -22.60 -3.17
C LEU A 351 8.56 -24.08 -2.92
N ARG A 352 9.61 -24.88 -2.73
CA ARG A 352 9.51 -26.32 -2.47
C ARG A 352 10.42 -26.74 -1.31
N GLY A 353 10.09 -27.86 -0.67
CA GLY A 353 10.93 -28.48 0.36
C GLY A 353 11.35 -27.53 1.47
N ALA A 354 12.67 -27.39 1.68
CA ALA A 354 13.23 -26.53 2.72
C ALA A 354 12.90 -25.04 2.53
N ALA A 355 12.81 -24.56 1.29
CA ALA A 355 12.52 -23.15 1.02
C ALA A 355 11.08 -22.79 1.42
N LEU A 356 10.12 -23.67 1.13
CA LEU A 356 8.73 -23.51 1.56
C LEU A 356 8.60 -23.54 3.09
N ARG A 357 9.26 -24.49 3.75
CA ARG A 357 9.29 -24.56 5.23
C ARG A 357 9.89 -23.30 5.86
N ALA A 358 10.99 -22.79 5.31
CA ALA A 358 11.63 -21.58 5.79
C ALA A 358 10.73 -20.35 5.63
N TRP A 359 10.06 -20.22 4.48
CA TRP A 359 9.06 -19.17 4.26
C TRP A 359 7.92 -19.27 5.26
N TYR A 360 7.35 -20.45 5.45
CA TYR A 360 6.24 -20.66 6.39
C TYR A 360 6.63 -20.31 7.83
N ALA A 361 7.79 -20.78 8.30
CA ALA A 361 8.30 -20.47 9.64
C ALA A 361 8.47 -18.95 9.85
N ARG A 362 8.92 -18.22 8.82
CA ARG A 362 9.06 -16.75 8.90
C ARG A 362 7.71 -16.04 8.92
N GLN A 363 6.71 -16.52 8.16
CA GLN A 363 5.37 -15.93 8.19
C GLN A 363 4.64 -16.18 9.51
N SER A 364 4.86 -17.34 10.13
CA SER A 364 4.15 -17.75 11.35
C SER A 364 4.87 -17.39 12.66
N GLY A 365 6.19 -17.13 12.63
CA GLY A 365 7.01 -16.91 13.82
C GLY A 365 8.25 -16.05 13.63
N GLY A 366 8.31 -15.21 12.58
CA GLY A 366 9.40 -14.24 12.43
C GLY A 366 9.39 -13.14 13.52
N VAL A 367 10.44 -12.30 13.52
CA VAL A 367 10.61 -11.25 14.54
C VAL A 367 9.43 -10.27 14.48
N SER A 368 8.76 -10.04 15.61
CA SER A 368 7.67 -9.07 15.63
C SER A 368 8.20 -7.65 15.48
N LEU A 369 7.37 -6.74 14.95
CA LEU A 369 7.70 -5.32 14.92
C LEU A 369 8.11 -4.79 16.30
N ASN A 370 7.47 -5.26 17.37
CA ASN A 370 7.78 -4.87 18.74
C ASN A 370 9.18 -5.32 19.17
N GLN A 371 9.59 -6.55 18.83
CA GLN A 371 10.93 -7.03 19.13
C GLN A 371 11.98 -6.21 18.37
N LEU A 372 11.74 -5.89 17.10
CA LEU A 372 12.63 -5.04 16.31
C LEU A 372 12.71 -3.61 16.88
N ARG A 373 11.56 -3.04 17.29
CA ARG A 373 11.44 -1.75 17.97
C ARG A 373 12.26 -1.75 19.26
N SER A 374 12.03 -2.71 20.16
CA SER A 374 12.74 -2.81 21.43
C SER A 374 14.25 -2.97 21.26
N ALA A 375 14.68 -3.85 20.34
CA ALA A 375 16.11 -4.03 20.06
C ALA A 375 16.76 -2.75 19.51
N THR A 376 16.04 -2.00 18.67
CA THR A 376 16.55 -0.72 18.14
C THR A 376 16.62 0.34 19.23
N LEU A 377 15.54 0.56 19.97
CA LEU A 377 15.50 1.56 21.05
C LEU A 377 16.57 1.29 22.10
N ALA A 378 16.81 0.03 22.47
CA ALA A 378 17.87 -0.35 23.41
C ALA A 378 19.28 0.02 22.91
N ARG A 379 19.55 -0.03 21.60
CA ARG A 379 20.84 0.41 21.02
C ARG A 379 21.02 1.93 21.10
N PHE A 380 19.93 2.69 20.99
CA PHE A 380 19.96 4.14 21.05
C PHE A 380 19.96 4.68 22.49
N ALA A 381 19.50 3.90 23.47
CA ALA A 381 19.54 4.28 24.89
C ALA A 381 20.96 4.55 25.42
N GLY A 382 22.01 4.02 24.77
CA GLY A 382 23.41 4.27 25.12
C GLY A 382 24.06 5.48 24.45
N GLN A 383 23.32 6.26 23.66
CA GLN A 383 23.81 7.45 22.98
C GLN A 383 23.21 8.72 23.63
N GLU A 384 23.97 9.82 23.68
CA GLU A 384 23.42 11.12 24.08
C GLU A 384 22.39 11.60 23.04
N SER A 385 21.12 11.26 23.25
CA SER A 385 20.00 11.70 22.43
C SER A 385 19.09 12.61 23.26
N SER A 386 18.58 13.69 22.67
CA SER A 386 17.55 14.52 23.31
C SER A 386 16.25 13.74 23.55
N ALA A 387 15.43 14.20 24.50
CA ALA A 387 14.06 13.70 24.72
C ALA A 387 13.25 13.64 23.42
N ALA A 388 13.30 14.72 22.63
CA ALA A 388 12.67 14.82 21.32
C ALA A 388 13.17 13.74 20.35
N GLY A 389 14.49 13.49 20.29
CA GLY A 389 15.08 12.47 19.42
C GLY A 389 14.60 11.05 19.74
N ARG A 390 14.47 10.71 21.03
CA ARG A 390 13.93 9.41 21.46
C ARG A 390 12.46 9.25 21.09
N LEU A 391 11.66 10.30 21.28
CA LEU A 391 10.25 10.29 20.89
C LEU A 391 10.08 10.13 19.37
N VAL A 392 10.85 10.89 18.57
CA VAL A 392 10.82 10.76 17.10
C VAL A 392 11.13 9.33 16.67
N LEU A 393 12.22 8.74 17.18
CA LEU A 393 12.60 7.37 16.86
C LEU A 393 11.49 6.38 17.26
N ARG A 394 10.88 6.56 18.43
CA ARG A 394 9.77 5.71 18.89
C ARG A 394 8.54 5.84 18.00
N MET A 395 8.14 7.07 17.65
CA MET A 395 7.01 7.34 16.76
C MET A 395 7.20 6.70 15.38
N GLN A 396 8.41 6.76 14.82
CA GLN A 396 8.70 6.11 13.52
C GLN A 396 8.41 4.60 13.53
N TYR A 397 8.60 3.92 14.66
CA TYR A 397 8.24 2.50 14.80
C TYR A 397 6.74 2.30 15.03
N ASP A 398 6.14 3.09 15.92
CA ASP A 398 4.72 2.94 16.27
C ASP A 398 3.80 3.25 15.08
N LEU A 399 4.20 4.15 14.18
CA LEU A 399 3.50 4.42 12.92
C LEU A 399 3.47 3.22 11.95
N GLN A 400 4.33 2.22 12.16
CA GLN A 400 4.32 0.97 11.40
C GLN A 400 3.48 -0.13 12.08
N GLY A 401 2.91 0.17 13.25
CA GLY A 401 2.09 -0.73 14.05
C GLY A 401 0.72 -1.05 13.46
N ALA A 402 -0.07 -1.82 14.20
CA ALA A 402 -1.38 -2.27 13.75
C ALA A 402 -2.43 -1.17 13.96
N LEU A 403 -3.06 -0.73 12.87
CA LEU A 403 -4.22 0.16 12.91
C LEU A 403 -5.36 -0.47 12.09
N ASN A 404 -6.39 -0.98 12.77
CA ASN A 404 -7.52 -1.67 12.11
C ASN A 404 -8.61 -0.68 11.68
N MET A 405 -8.46 -0.07 10.51
CA MET A 405 -9.45 0.88 10.00
C MET A 405 -10.64 0.18 9.33
N PRO A 406 -11.86 0.75 9.42
CA PRO A 406 -13.04 0.23 8.72
C PRO A 406 -12.98 0.49 7.20
N LEU A 407 -13.51 -0.43 6.39
CA LEU A 407 -13.59 -0.36 4.93
C LEU A 407 -15.06 -0.44 4.51
N TYR A 408 -15.48 0.43 3.59
CA TYR A 408 -16.89 0.70 3.32
C TYR A 408 -17.29 0.35 1.88
N VAL A 409 -18.54 -0.06 1.69
CA VAL A 409 -19.07 -0.39 0.35
C VAL A 409 -19.10 0.82 -0.59
N ASP A 410 -19.27 2.02 -0.02
CA ASP A 410 -19.27 3.26 -0.78
C ASP A 410 -17.88 3.86 -1.01
N LEU A 411 -16.81 3.17 -0.57
CA LEU A 411 -15.41 3.52 -0.77
C LEU A 411 -14.98 4.86 -0.14
N ARG A 412 -15.73 5.35 0.86
CA ARG A 412 -15.37 6.60 1.56
C ARG A 412 -14.02 6.54 2.30
N GLU A 413 -13.41 5.36 2.43
CA GLU A 413 -12.03 5.20 2.89
C GLU A 413 -11.00 5.80 1.92
N GLU A 414 -11.31 5.98 0.63
CA GLU A 414 -10.41 6.64 -0.31
C GLU A 414 -10.12 8.09 0.10
N THR A 415 -11.15 8.77 0.63
CA THR A 415 -11.03 10.16 1.08
C THR A 415 -9.98 10.33 2.17
N ARG A 416 -9.87 9.40 3.14
CA ARG A 416 -8.88 9.48 4.24
C ARG A 416 -7.47 9.03 3.84
N LYS A 417 -7.30 8.40 2.67
CA LYS A 417 -6.05 7.70 2.28
C LYS A 417 -4.84 8.63 2.32
N ARG A 418 -4.97 9.86 1.79
CA ARG A 418 -3.87 10.83 1.74
C ARG A 418 -3.39 11.23 3.12
N ALA A 419 -4.28 11.64 4.01
CA ALA A 419 -3.93 11.99 5.40
C ALA A 419 -3.25 10.83 6.14
N ARG A 420 -3.76 9.60 5.98
CA ARG A 420 -3.12 8.41 6.57
C ARG A 420 -1.69 8.22 6.07
N ILE A 421 -1.45 8.35 4.76
CA ILE A 421 -0.11 8.21 4.17
C ILE A 421 0.81 9.31 4.71
N VAL A 422 0.34 10.56 4.75
CA VAL A 422 1.10 11.71 5.27
C VAL A 422 1.53 11.47 6.71
N VAL A 423 0.62 11.03 7.58
CA VAL A 423 0.95 10.73 8.99
C VAL A 423 1.89 9.54 9.10
N ARG A 424 1.61 8.44 8.39
CA ARG A 424 2.38 7.19 8.49
C ARG A 424 3.82 7.30 7.98
N GLU A 425 4.00 7.99 6.87
CA GLU A 425 5.28 8.08 6.15
C GLU A 425 5.97 9.43 6.41
N MET A 426 5.56 10.13 7.48
CA MET A 426 6.10 11.41 7.88
C MET A 426 7.61 11.30 8.15
N ARG A 427 8.37 12.24 7.59
CA ARG A 427 9.83 12.29 7.79
C ARG A 427 10.18 12.63 9.24
N PRO A 428 11.24 12.04 9.80
CA PRO A 428 11.65 12.29 11.19
C PRO A 428 11.92 13.77 11.50
N GLU A 429 12.40 14.58 10.54
CA GLU A 429 12.60 16.02 10.74
C GLU A 429 11.29 16.77 10.96
N HIS A 430 10.23 16.34 10.30
CA HIS A 430 8.92 16.97 10.46
C HIS A 430 8.27 16.54 11.78
N ILE A 431 8.39 15.25 12.15
CA ILE A 431 8.00 14.77 13.48
C ILE A 431 8.76 15.54 14.56
N LEU A 432 10.06 15.75 14.40
CA LEU A 432 10.88 16.52 15.34
C LEU A 432 10.39 17.96 15.48
N GLY A 433 10.05 18.62 14.36
CA GLY A 433 9.48 19.96 14.37
C GLY A 433 8.18 20.02 15.17
N ILE A 434 7.25 19.08 14.94
CA ILE A 434 5.99 18.97 15.68
C ILE A 434 6.26 18.72 17.18
N VAL A 435 7.06 17.71 17.51
CA VAL A 435 7.35 17.32 18.90
C VAL A 435 8.01 18.46 19.68
N THR A 436 8.92 19.21 19.06
CA THR A 436 9.62 20.33 19.72
C THR A 436 8.65 21.46 20.09
N GLN A 437 7.60 21.69 19.30
CA GLN A 437 6.56 22.68 19.61
C GLN A 437 5.71 22.32 20.83
N GLN A 438 5.72 21.05 21.26
CA GLN A 438 4.90 20.57 22.37
C GLN A 438 5.64 20.50 23.71
N ASP A 439 6.88 21.00 23.80
CA ASP A 439 7.77 20.83 24.96
C ASP A 439 7.96 19.35 25.37
N PRO A 440 8.84 18.60 24.67
CA PRO A 440 9.00 17.17 24.90
C PRO A 440 9.56 16.84 26.28
N ASP A 441 10.27 17.76 26.93
CA ASP A 441 10.78 17.55 28.28
C ASP A 441 9.64 17.64 29.30
N LEU A 442 8.69 18.56 29.13
CA LEU A 442 7.48 18.62 29.93
C LEU A 442 6.62 17.36 29.73
N ILE A 443 6.36 16.99 28.47
CA ILE A 443 5.60 15.79 28.12
C ILE A 443 6.19 14.54 28.79
N LEU A 444 7.50 14.35 28.72
CA LEU A 444 8.15 13.17 29.29
C LEU A 444 8.30 13.22 30.81
N ARG A 445 8.36 14.41 31.43
CA ARG A 445 8.36 14.56 32.89
C ARG A 445 7.01 14.17 33.48
N ASP A 446 5.93 14.67 32.87
CA ASP A 446 4.56 14.40 33.29
C ASP A 446 4.11 12.98 32.93
N ALA A 447 4.76 12.37 31.93
CA ALA A 447 4.49 11.00 31.54
C ALA A 447 4.80 10.00 32.67
N GLY A 448 3.96 9.00 32.88
CA GLY A 448 4.18 7.93 33.88
C GLY A 448 3.39 8.09 35.19
N ALA A 449 2.61 9.16 35.35
CA ALA A 449 1.56 9.22 36.37
C ALA A 449 0.38 8.26 36.06
N GLY A 450 0.26 7.81 34.81
CA GLY A 450 -0.82 6.94 34.31
C GLY A 450 -0.59 5.42 34.46
N SER A 451 0.44 4.97 35.17
CA SER A 451 0.87 3.54 35.25
C SER A 451 -0.14 2.55 35.86
N HIS A 452 -1.33 3.03 36.24
CA HIS A 452 -2.42 2.22 36.81
C HIS A 452 -3.72 2.23 35.98
N ARG A 453 -3.78 2.91 34.83
CA ARG A 453 -5.01 2.99 34.02
C ARG A 453 -5.24 1.73 33.20
N GLY A 454 -6.48 1.26 33.16
CA GLY A 454 -6.87 0.10 32.35
C GLY A 454 -6.89 0.42 30.85
N LEU A 455 -6.74 -0.60 30.00
CA LEU A 455 -6.83 -0.44 28.53
C LEU A 455 -8.13 0.26 28.10
N GLY A 456 -9.26 -0.08 28.75
CA GLY A 456 -10.56 0.55 28.48
C GLY A 456 -10.57 2.06 28.75
N GLU A 457 -10.04 2.49 29.90
CA GLU A 457 -9.98 3.92 30.27
C GLU A 457 -9.12 4.72 29.30
N LEU A 458 -7.97 4.17 28.91
CA LEU A 458 -7.07 4.82 27.95
C LEU A 458 -7.73 4.88 26.56
N THR A 459 -8.39 3.81 26.12
CA THR A 459 -9.16 3.82 24.87
C THR A 459 -10.26 4.89 24.90
N ASP A 460 -11.01 5.00 25.99
CA ASP A 460 -12.05 6.02 26.15
C ASP A 460 -11.45 7.43 26.10
N GLN A 461 -10.31 7.66 26.75
CA GLN A 461 -9.58 8.93 26.69
C GLN A 461 -9.18 9.30 25.25
N LEU A 462 -8.61 8.36 24.49
CA LEU A 462 -8.28 8.59 23.07
C LEU A 462 -9.53 8.91 22.27
N CYS A 463 -10.59 8.14 22.45
CA CYS A 463 -11.85 8.36 21.74
C CYS A 463 -12.45 9.74 22.05
N SER A 464 -12.40 10.18 23.31
CA SER A 464 -12.83 11.53 23.70
C SER A 464 -11.98 12.61 23.05
N GLY A 465 -10.65 12.46 23.02
CA GLY A 465 -9.74 13.41 22.39
C GLY A 465 -9.97 13.52 20.87
N LEU A 466 -10.12 12.38 20.18
CA LEU A 466 -10.41 12.35 18.75
C LEU A 466 -11.78 12.95 18.41
N LEU A 467 -12.79 12.70 19.25
CA LEU A 467 -14.12 13.29 19.08
C LEU A 467 -14.10 14.81 19.31
N ALA A 468 -13.31 15.30 20.27
CA ALA A 468 -13.12 16.73 20.47
C ALA A 468 -12.43 17.36 19.25
N LEU A 469 -11.42 16.69 18.68
CA LEU A 469 -10.72 17.14 17.48
C LEU A 469 -11.66 17.21 16.27
N GLU A 470 -12.43 16.14 16.03
CA GLU A 470 -13.45 16.09 14.99
C GLU A 470 -14.43 17.27 15.08
N ARG A 471 -14.94 17.56 16.29
CA ARG A 471 -15.87 18.68 16.50
C ARG A 471 -15.24 20.02 16.20
N LEU A 472 -14.00 20.25 16.65
CA LEU A 472 -13.27 21.48 16.34
C LEU A 472 -13.10 21.64 14.83
N MET A 473 -12.59 20.62 14.14
CA MET A 473 -12.40 20.61 12.69
C MET A 473 -13.71 20.85 11.92
N SER A 474 -14.83 20.30 12.40
CA SER A 474 -16.15 20.47 11.78
C SER A 474 -16.67 21.91 11.82
N THR A 475 -16.26 22.70 12.82
CA THR A 475 -16.69 24.10 12.98
C THR A 475 -15.63 25.11 12.55
N ALA A 476 -14.38 24.68 12.42
CA ALA A 476 -13.25 25.54 12.12
C ALA A 476 -13.25 25.98 10.65
N ARG A 477 -12.67 27.16 10.41
CA ARG A 477 -12.38 27.62 9.05
C ARG A 477 -11.16 26.87 8.53
N VAL A 478 -11.26 26.32 7.32
CA VAL A 478 -10.12 25.70 6.63
C VAL A 478 -9.13 26.80 6.23
N SER A 479 -7.87 26.64 6.63
CA SER A 479 -6.77 27.46 6.12
C SER A 479 -6.57 27.07 4.65
N GLY A 480 -6.63 28.05 3.73
CA GLY A 480 -6.60 27.77 2.28
C GLY A 480 -5.26 27.24 1.75
N SER A 481 -4.27 27.00 2.62
CA SER A 481 -2.91 26.57 2.29
C SER A 481 -2.56 25.28 3.03
N ALA A 482 -2.05 24.28 2.33
CA ALA A 482 -1.48 23.09 2.96
C ALA A 482 0.00 23.33 3.33
N GLY A 483 0.43 22.86 4.51
CA GLY A 483 1.85 22.86 4.88
C GLY A 483 2.70 21.94 3.97
N PRO A 484 4.03 22.08 3.94
CA PRO A 484 4.92 21.33 3.04
C PRO A 484 4.81 19.80 3.13
N VAL A 485 4.35 19.28 4.28
CA VAL A 485 4.16 17.83 4.51
C VAL A 485 3.04 17.24 3.64
N TRP A 486 2.12 18.07 3.16
CA TRP A 486 1.03 17.68 2.27
C TRP A 486 1.44 17.65 0.79
N GLY A 487 2.69 18.03 0.48
CA GLY A 487 3.24 17.99 -0.87
C GLY A 487 2.42 18.81 -1.87
N SER A 488 2.05 18.20 -3.00
CA SER A 488 1.26 18.86 -4.07
C SER A 488 -0.25 18.90 -3.78
N THR A 489 -0.71 18.39 -2.64
CA THR A 489 -2.14 18.31 -2.31
C THR A 489 -2.71 19.69 -1.98
N ASP A 490 -3.82 20.05 -2.63
CA ASP A 490 -4.60 21.25 -2.32
C ASP A 490 -5.03 21.30 -0.84
N GLY A 491 -5.02 22.49 -0.23
CA GLY A 491 -5.33 22.67 1.19
C GLY A 491 -6.73 22.21 1.59
N ARG A 492 -7.73 22.42 0.72
CA ARG A 492 -9.10 21.96 0.98
C ARG A 492 -9.20 20.44 0.86
N ALA A 493 -8.56 19.85 -0.15
CA ALA A 493 -8.49 18.40 -0.29
C ALA A 493 -7.77 17.74 0.89
N ALA A 494 -6.67 18.34 1.36
CA ALA A 494 -5.94 17.92 2.55
C ALA A 494 -6.82 17.98 3.81
N ALA A 495 -7.55 19.07 4.01
CA ALA A 495 -8.48 19.24 5.13
C ALA A 495 -9.60 18.20 5.14
N VAL A 496 -10.24 17.96 3.99
CA VAL A 496 -11.27 16.91 3.83
C VAL A 496 -10.68 15.52 4.15
N SER A 497 -9.47 15.24 3.64
CA SER A 497 -8.79 13.96 3.89
C SER A 497 -8.48 13.76 5.37
N LEU A 498 -7.92 14.79 6.03
CA LEU A 498 -7.57 14.73 7.45
C LEU A 498 -8.81 14.59 8.33
N HIS A 499 -9.88 15.34 8.04
CA HIS A 499 -11.12 15.25 8.79
C HIS A 499 -11.71 13.84 8.71
N ARG A 500 -11.80 13.28 7.49
CA ARG A 500 -12.26 11.89 7.32
C ARG A 500 -11.35 10.89 8.02
N PHE A 501 -10.04 11.12 8.00
CA PHE A 501 -9.08 10.26 8.71
C PHE A 501 -9.30 10.26 10.22
N VAL A 502 -9.52 11.42 10.85
CA VAL A 502 -9.80 11.54 12.29
C VAL A 502 -11.10 10.84 12.67
N VAL A 503 -12.17 11.02 11.89
CA VAL A 503 -13.46 10.32 12.10
C VAL A 503 -13.27 8.80 12.12
N ASP A 504 -12.59 8.27 11.11
CA ASP A 504 -12.40 6.83 10.99
C ASP A 504 -11.38 6.28 11.99
N LEU A 505 -10.40 7.09 12.40
CA LEU A 505 -9.48 6.78 13.49
C LEU A 505 -10.24 6.65 14.81
N GLY A 506 -11.24 7.51 15.06
CA GLY A 506 -12.14 7.39 16.20
C GLY A 506 -12.96 6.09 16.19
N VAL A 507 -13.40 5.63 15.01
CA VAL A 507 -14.06 4.32 14.86
C VAL A 507 -13.08 3.17 15.15
N ALA A 508 -11.85 3.25 14.64
CA ALA A 508 -10.82 2.24 14.86
C ALA A 508 -10.39 2.17 16.33
N ALA A 509 -10.21 3.32 16.99
CA ALA A 509 -9.84 3.42 18.40
C ALA A 509 -10.83 2.68 19.31
N ARG A 510 -12.15 2.81 19.05
CA ARG A 510 -13.19 2.08 19.80
C ARG A 510 -13.10 0.56 19.69
N ARG A 511 -12.37 0.04 18.71
CA ARG A 511 -12.22 -1.40 18.44
C ARG A 511 -10.85 -1.95 18.86
N VAL A 512 -10.02 -1.11 19.47
CA VAL A 512 -8.70 -1.51 19.95
C VAL A 512 -8.84 -2.59 21.03
N ALA A 513 -8.18 -3.72 20.82
CA ALA A 513 -8.24 -4.88 21.71
C ALA A 513 -6.93 -5.15 22.46
N ASP A 514 -5.86 -4.41 22.12
CA ASP A 514 -4.52 -4.60 22.68
C ASP A 514 -3.75 -3.28 22.78
N SER A 515 -2.74 -3.25 23.66
CA SER A 515 -1.96 -2.05 23.97
C SER A 515 -1.14 -1.55 22.77
N ASP A 516 -0.66 -2.42 21.89
CA ASP A 516 0.14 -1.99 20.73
C ASP A 516 -0.71 -1.27 19.69
N SER A 517 -1.93 -1.75 19.46
CA SER A 517 -2.91 -1.08 18.61
C SER A 517 -3.35 0.26 19.23
N LEU A 518 -3.43 0.35 20.57
CA LEU A 518 -3.69 1.62 21.25
C LEU A 518 -2.56 2.62 21.05
N VAL A 519 -1.31 2.19 21.25
CA VAL A 519 -0.11 3.02 21.02
C VAL A 519 -0.08 3.53 19.58
N THR A 520 -0.38 2.65 18.62
CA THR A 520 -0.47 3.01 17.20
C THR A 520 -1.56 4.07 16.98
N ALA A 521 -2.78 3.82 17.45
CA ALA A 521 -3.88 4.78 17.31
C ALA A 521 -3.58 6.14 17.97
N ALA A 522 -2.93 6.12 19.15
CA ALA A 522 -2.54 7.32 19.87
C ALA A 522 -1.49 8.15 19.11
N VAL A 523 -0.46 7.53 18.53
CA VAL A 523 0.55 8.27 17.74
C VAL A 523 -0.07 8.88 16.47
N PHE A 524 -0.96 8.15 15.80
CA PHE A 524 -1.70 8.68 14.66
C PHE A 524 -2.61 9.85 15.08
N GLY A 525 -3.25 9.76 16.25
CA GLY A 525 -4.10 10.81 16.79
C GLY A 525 -3.33 12.08 17.14
N ALA A 526 -2.19 11.94 17.84
CA ALA A 526 -1.34 13.07 18.22
C ALA A 526 -0.80 13.82 16.99
N LEU A 527 -0.28 13.10 15.99
CA LEU A 527 0.20 13.72 14.76
C LEU A 527 -0.93 14.30 13.90
N ALA A 528 -2.10 13.66 13.85
CA ALA A 528 -3.27 14.20 13.15
C ALA A 528 -3.76 15.51 13.79
N ALA A 529 -3.72 15.62 15.13
CA ALA A 529 -4.08 16.84 15.84
C ALA A 529 -3.13 17.99 15.51
N ALA A 530 -1.82 17.73 15.49
CA ALA A 530 -0.83 18.72 15.07
C ALA A 530 -1.06 19.19 13.63
N LEU A 531 -1.25 18.26 12.69
CA LEU A 531 -1.55 18.60 11.28
C LEU A 531 -2.89 19.33 11.11
N ALA A 532 -3.84 19.12 12.01
CA ALA A 532 -5.10 19.86 11.98
C ALA A 532 -4.88 21.34 12.30
N GLY A 533 -3.91 21.68 13.16
CA GLY A 533 -3.52 23.07 13.42
C GLY A 533 -2.97 23.79 12.19
N ASP A 534 -2.35 23.07 11.24
CA ASP A 534 -1.89 23.65 9.98
C ASP A 534 -3.04 23.96 9.01
N LEU A 535 -4.07 23.10 9.01
CA LEU A 535 -5.15 23.10 8.01
C LEU A 535 -6.43 23.79 8.48
N PHE A 536 -6.58 24.02 9.78
CA PHE A 536 -7.80 24.54 10.38
C PHE A 536 -7.46 25.63 11.40
N ASP A 537 -8.26 26.68 11.44
CA ASP A 537 -8.24 27.65 12.53
C ASP A 537 -8.98 27.07 13.75
N LEU A 538 -8.22 26.34 14.58
CA LEU A 538 -8.74 25.63 15.75
C LEU A 538 -8.82 26.50 17.02
N GLY A 539 -8.37 27.76 16.96
CA GLY A 539 -8.23 28.65 18.12
C GLY A 539 -7.37 28.06 19.26
N ASP A 540 -7.49 28.61 20.46
CA ASP A 540 -6.69 28.22 21.64
C ASP A 540 -6.90 26.76 22.06
N ARG A 541 -8.06 26.17 21.69
CA ARG A 541 -8.37 24.77 22.03
C ARG A 541 -7.57 23.78 21.19
N GLY A 542 -7.15 24.14 19.98
CA GLY A 542 -6.36 23.29 19.08
C GLY A 542 -5.00 22.86 19.68
N PRO A 543 -4.14 23.82 20.07
CA PRO A 543 -2.87 23.52 20.73
C PRO A 543 -3.04 22.73 22.03
N ALA A 544 -4.02 23.09 22.86
CA ALA A 544 -4.30 22.37 24.10
C ALA A 544 -4.67 20.90 23.86
N LEU A 545 -5.55 20.63 22.90
CA LEU A 545 -5.95 19.26 22.55
C LEU A 545 -4.80 18.46 21.92
N THR A 546 -3.95 19.13 21.13
CA THR A 546 -2.74 18.53 20.58
C THR A 546 -1.82 18.08 21.71
N ALA A 547 -1.53 18.96 22.68
CA ALA A 547 -0.73 18.63 23.85
C ALA A 547 -1.36 17.49 24.68
N GLU A 548 -2.68 17.48 24.88
CA GLU A 548 -3.41 16.39 25.57
C GLU A 548 -3.18 15.03 24.88
N LEU A 549 -3.27 14.97 23.55
CA LEU A 549 -3.06 13.73 22.78
C LEU A 549 -1.59 13.28 22.77
N PHE A 550 -0.65 14.23 22.69
CA PHE A 550 0.79 13.93 22.82
C PHE A 550 1.14 13.41 24.23
N GLY A 551 0.58 14.02 25.28
CA GLY A 551 0.75 13.56 26.66
C GLY A 551 0.22 12.14 26.85
N MET A 552 -0.97 11.84 26.30
CA MET A 552 -1.52 10.49 26.31
C MET A 552 -0.60 9.48 25.61
N TYR A 553 -0.09 9.82 24.43
CA TYR A 553 0.84 8.94 23.73
C TYR A 553 2.13 8.72 24.56
N ALA A 554 2.69 9.78 25.13
CA ALA A 554 3.88 9.70 25.96
C ALA A 554 3.67 8.82 27.19
N ASP A 555 2.53 8.91 27.86
CA ASP A 555 2.15 8.03 28.98
C ASP A 555 2.18 6.55 28.59
N LEU A 556 1.67 6.21 27.40
CA LEU A 556 1.65 4.84 26.90
C LEU A 556 3.05 4.27 26.62
N VAL A 557 4.02 5.12 26.26
CA VAL A 557 5.35 4.68 25.84
C VAL A 557 6.46 5.01 26.86
N ALA A 558 6.18 5.79 27.90
CA ALA A 558 7.13 6.20 28.92
C ALA A 558 7.91 5.05 29.57
N PRO A 559 7.32 3.88 29.90
CA PRO A 559 8.08 2.76 30.48
C PRO A 559 9.26 2.34 29.61
N SER A 560 9.09 2.37 28.29
CA SER A 560 10.13 2.02 27.32
C SER A 560 11.07 3.17 26.95
N LEU A 561 10.83 4.38 27.44
CA LEU A 561 11.69 5.56 27.27
C LEU A 561 12.53 5.86 28.51
N ARG A 562 12.22 5.27 29.66
CA ARG A 562 12.86 5.49 30.97
C ARG A 562 13.87 4.40 31.40
N ASP A 563 14.15 3.41 30.55
CA ASP A 563 15.15 2.37 30.87
C ASP A 563 16.60 2.88 30.78
N ARG A 564 17.03 3.57 31.84
CA ARG A 564 18.31 3.47 32.60
C ARG A 564 18.60 4.79 33.33
N GLU A 565 17.90 5.04 34.43
CA GLU A 565 18.44 5.86 35.54
C GLU A 565 18.72 5.02 36.81
N SER A 566 18.31 3.75 36.86
CA SER A 566 18.53 2.87 38.02
C SER A 566 19.77 1.97 37.87
N GLY A 567 20.92 2.60 37.61
CA GLY A 567 22.21 1.89 37.54
C GLY A 567 23.37 2.78 37.94
N ALA A 568 23.51 3.06 39.24
CA ALA A 568 24.76 3.48 39.86
C ALA A 568 25.14 2.41 40.91
N PRO A 569 26.44 2.21 41.17
CA PRO A 569 27.14 0.92 41.28
C PRO A 569 26.70 -0.02 42.41
#